data_AF-A0A1F6EMK7-F1
#
_entry.id   AF-A0A1F6EMK7-F1
#
_cell.length_a   1.000
_cell.length_b   1.000
_cell.length_c   1.000
_cell.angle_alpha   90.00
_cell.angle_beta   90.00
_cell.angle_gamma   90.00
#
_symmetry.space_group_name_H-M   'P 1'
#
loop_
_entity.id
_entity.type
_entity.pdbx_description
1 polymer ?
#
loop_
_entity_poly.entity_id
_entity_poly.type
_entity_poly.pdbx_seq_one_letter_code
_entity_poly.pdbx_strand_id
1 'polypeptide(L)'
;MLFDDTPRGLLEMLILAGGFAAALSISPVLFVVLAGIGYAVKAEDKMCRRNIRSSFSYLKRKGYVEVRSSKSGKRVTVTVRGFKCASMYRIRKALAAPMYYSLKWDKKWRLILFDIPTEDRAKRNAFRFFIKHIGAIMLQKSVWVYPFDCSERIILLRQFFQLTEKELRLVVVDSLDNDQWLRKHFKC
;
A
#
# COMPACT_ATOMS: atom_id res chain seq x y z
N MET A 1 16.77 -0.17 -0.07
CA MET A 1 16.53 -1.58 0.30
C MET A 1 15.18 -2.01 -0.24
N LEU A 2 15.16 -3.00 -1.14
CA LEU A 2 13.91 -3.45 -1.75
C LEU A 2 13.00 -4.17 -0.74
N PHE A 3 13.56 -4.73 0.34
CA PHE A 3 12.81 -5.45 1.39
C PHE A 3 13.38 -5.19 2.80
N ASP A 4 12.48 -5.16 3.78
CA ASP A 4 12.71 -4.82 5.19
C ASP A 4 12.23 -5.98 6.10
N ASP A 5 12.82 -6.13 7.28
CA ASP A 5 12.61 -7.25 8.23
C ASP A 5 11.34 -7.15 9.05
N THR A 6 10.60 -6.07 8.85
CA THR A 6 9.31 -5.84 9.47
C THR A 6 8.30 -6.90 9.04
N PRO A 7 7.26 -7.19 9.86
CA PRO A 7 6.24 -8.17 9.49
C PRO A 7 5.58 -7.88 8.13
N ARG A 8 5.42 -6.60 7.79
CA ARG A 8 4.81 -6.19 6.53
C ARG A 8 5.76 -6.41 5.33
N GLY A 9 7.06 -6.14 5.49
CA GLY A 9 8.07 -6.45 4.47
C GLY A 9 8.18 -7.95 4.19
N LEU A 10 8.14 -8.79 5.24
CA LEU A 10 8.07 -10.24 5.07
C LEU A 10 6.81 -10.71 4.33
N LEU A 11 5.66 -10.07 4.59
CA LEU A 11 4.41 -10.41 3.92
C LEU A 11 4.41 -10.01 2.44
N GLU A 12 5.01 -8.88 2.08
CA GLU A 12 5.25 -8.49 0.69
C GLU A 12 6.16 -9.49 -0.03
N MET A 13 7.25 -9.92 0.63
CA MET A 13 8.16 -10.93 0.10
C MET A 13 7.47 -12.25 -0.17
N LEU A 14 6.63 -12.72 0.75
CA LEU A 14 5.86 -13.95 0.56
C LEU A 14 4.88 -13.85 -0.62
N ILE A 15 4.32 -12.67 -0.87
CA ILE A 15 3.42 -12.44 -2.03
C ILE A 15 4.21 -12.36 -3.34
N LEU A 16 5.39 -11.75 -3.35
CA LEU A 16 6.22 -11.67 -4.55
C LEU A 16 6.84 -13.03 -4.90
N ALA A 17 7.30 -13.77 -3.89
CA ALA A 17 7.81 -15.13 -4.05
C ALA A 17 6.68 -16.14 -4.37
N GLY A 18 5.44 -15.86 -3.94
CA GLY A 18 4.27 -16.72 -4.11
C GLY A 18 3.23 -16.22 -5.12
N GLY A 19 3.54 -15.18 -5.92
CA GLY A 19 2.67 -14.71 -6.99
C GLY A 19 2.50 -15.85 -8.00
N PHE A 20 1.26 -16.32 -8.20
CA PHE A 20 0.85 -17.65 -8.70
C PHE A 20 0.73 -18.75 -7.63
N ALA A 21 -0.23 -18.63 -6.72
CA ALA A 21 -0.68 -19.79 -5.95
C ALA A 21 -1.69 -20.64 -6.77
N ALA A 22 -1.21 -21.32 -7.80
CA ALA A 22 -1.83 -22.55 -8.30
C ALA A 22 -0.73 -23.45 -8.86
N ALA A 23 -0.52 -24.60 -8.20
CA ALA A 23 0.41 -25.66 -8.60
C ALA A 23 1.92 -25.37 -8.46
N LEU A 24 2.43 -25.19 -7.24
CA LEU A 24 3.72 -25.78 -6.88
C LEU A 24 3.64 -26.32 -5.44
N SER A 25 3.54 -27.66 -5.33
CA SER A 25 4.23 -28.41 -4.27
C SER A 25 5.57 -27.74 -4.05
N ILE A 26 6.00 -27.50 -2.80
CA ILE A 26 7.26 -26.83 -2.46
C ILE A 26 8.35 -27.34 -3.40
N SER A 27 8.60 -26.61 -4.47
CA SER A 27 9.65 -26.94 -5.41
C SER A 27 10.91 -26.44 -4.71
N PRO A 28 11.95 -27.27 -4.61
CA PRO A 28 13.25 -26.87 -4.10
C PRO A 28 13.70 -25.50 -4.63
N VAL A 29 13.27 -25.11 -5.83
CA VAL A 29 13.55 -23.84 -6.50
C VAL A 29 13.12 -22.61 -5.68
N LEU A 30 11.94 -22.59 -5.04
CA LEU A 30 11.50 -21.39 -4.30
C LEU A 30 12.28 -21.23 -2.98
N PHE A 31 12.62 -22.34 -2.33
CA PHE A 31 13.49 -22.34 -1.17
C PHE A 31 14.92 -21.96 -1.58
N VAL A 32 15.41 -22.41 -2.74
CA VAL A 32 16.74 -22.09 -3.29
C VAL A 32 16.84 -20.64 -3.76
N VAL A 33 15.76 -20.00 -4.25
CA VAL A 33 15.76 -18.57 -4.62
C VAL A 33 15.64 -17.66 -3.39
N LEU A 34 14.76 -18.00 -2.43
CA LEU A 34 14.66 -17.28 -1.15
C LEU A 34 15.91 -17.49 -0.27
N ALA A 35 16.48 -18.70 -0.28
CA ALA A 35 17.78 -18.96 0.30
C ALA A 35 18.85 -18.21 -0.49
N GLY A 36 18.97 -18.33 -1.81
CA GLY A 36 20.02 -17.67 -2.59
C GLY A 36 20.07 -16.15 -2.41
N ILE A 37 18.93 -15.47 -2.44
CA ILE A 37 18.85 -14.01 -2.24
C ILE A 37 19.04 -13.63 -0.76
N GLY A 38 18.52 -14.44 0.18
CA GLY A 38 18.71 -14.23 1.62
C GLY A 38 20.10 -14.63 2.15
N TYR A 39 20.77 -15.57 1.49
CA TYR A 39 22.09 -16.13 1.83
C TYR A 39 23.19 -15.21 1.29
N ALA A 40 23.00 -14.64 0.09
CA ALA A 40 23.93 -13.66 -0.48
C ALA A 40 23.94 -12.31 0.26
N VAL A 41 22.86 -11.94 0.97
CA VAL A 41 22.76 -10.63 1.64
C VAL A 41 22.82 -10.73 3.18
N LYS A 42 22.58 -11.92 3.78
CA LYS A 42 22.21 -11.98 5.20
C LYS A 42 22.67 -13.20 6.00
N ALA A 43 23.52 -14.07 5.43
CA ALA A 43 23.91 -15.31 6.08
C ALA A 43 24.67 -15.14 7.43
N GLU A 44 25.23 -13.97 7.76
CA GLU A 44 26.07 -13.80 8.95
C GLU A 44 25.41 -13.15 10.18
N ASP A 45 24.29 -12.41 10.06
CA ASP A 45 23.74 -11.67 11.20
C ASP A 45 22.69 -12.47 12.03
N LYS A 46 23.03 -12.76 13.29
CA LYS A 46 22.16 -13.44 14.28
C LYS A 46 20.93 -12.59 14.66
N MET A 47 21.05 -11.26 14.66
CA MET A 47 19.97 -10.34 15.04
C MET A 47 18.86 -10.32 13.99
N CYS A 48 19.24 -10.24 12.72
CA CYS A 48 18.35 -10.42 11.56
C CYS A 48 17.49 -11.70 11.67
N ARG A 49 18.12 -12.86 11.95
CA ARG A 49 17.39 -14.15 12.07
C ARG A 49 16.33 -14.13 13.16
N ARG A 50 16.62 -13.48 14.30
CA ARG A 50 15.67 -13.32 15.40
C ARG A 50 14.48 -12.45 15.00
N ASN A 51 14.73 -11.35 14.27
CA ASN A 51 13.71 -10.43 13.79
C ASN A 51 12.79 -11.10 12.75
N ILE A 52 13.35 -11.85 11.81
CA ILE A 52 12.54 -12.59 10.82
C ILE A 52 11.61 -13.60 11.51
N ARG A 53 12.13 -14.33 12.50
CA ARG A 53 11.34 -15.31 13.26
C ARG A 53 10.23 -14.66 14.08
N SER A 54 10.50 -13.53 14.74
CA SER A 54 9.48 -12.80 15.51
C SER A 54 8.40 -12.22 14.60
N SER A 55 8.80 -11.63 13.48
CA SER A 55 7.91 -11.10 12.44
C SER A 55 7.02 -12.20 11.85
N PHE A 56 7.58 -13.36 11.49
CA PHE A 56 6.80 -14.51 11.02
C PHE A 56 5.82 -15.02 12.07
N SER A 57 6.24 -15.10 13.33
CA SER A 57 5.38 -15.51 14.45
C SER A 57 4.22 -14.52 14.65
N TYR A 58 4.47 -13.22 14.47
CA TYR A 58 3.42 -12.20 14.48
C TYR A 58 2.42 -12.40 13.32
N LEU A 59 2.92 -12.60 12.09
CA LEU A 59 2.06 -12.83 10.91
C LEU A 59 1.16 -14.05 11.09
N LYS A 60 1.70 -15.14 11.64
CA LYS A 60 0.95 -16.34 11.98
C LYS A 60 -0.12 -16.06 13.03
N ARG A 61 0.24 -15.43 14.17
CA ARG A 61 -0.71 -15.08 15.24
C ARG A 61 -1.83 -14.15 14.78
N LYS A 62 -1.55 -13.24 13.84
CA LYS A 62 -2.56 -12.33 13.26
C LYS A 62 -3.39 -12.97 12.14
N GLY A 63 -3.10 -14.22 11.77
CA GLY A 63 -3.81 -14.93 10.70
C GLY A 63 -3.54 -14.37 9.30
N TYR A 64 -2.39 -13.69 9.10
CA TYR A 64 -1.96 -13.23 7.78
C TYR A 64 -1.27 -14.33 6.98
N VAL A 65 -0.72 -15.31 7.67
CA VAL A 65 -0.03 -16.46 7.08
C VAL A 65 -0.48 -17.71 7.82
N GLU A 66 -0.79 -18.76 7.06
CA GLU A 66 -1.09 -20.10 7.56
C GLU A 66 0.05 -21.05 7.25
N VAL A 67 0.31 -21.98 8.16
CA VAL A 67 1.27 -23.07 7.96
C VAL A 67 0.51 -24.37 8.03
N ARG A 68 0.45 -25.10 6.91
CA ARG A 68 -0.24 -26.40 6.81
C ARG A 68 0.79 -27.50 6.62
N SER A 69 0.58 -28.63 7.28
CA SER A 69 1.39 -29.84 7.05
C SER A 69 0.96 -30.48 5.72
N SER A 70 1.93 -30.84 4.89
CA SER A 70 1.76 -31.57 3.63
C SER A 70 2.62 -32.83 3.68
N LYS A 71 2.29 -33.82 2.84
CA LYS A 71 3.11 -35.03 2.64
C LYS A 71 4.58 -34.70 2.27
N SER A 72 4.82 -33.50 1.72
CA SER A 72 6.13 -32.98 1.30
C SER A 72 6.76 -31.97 2.28
N GLY A 73 6.28 -31.88 3.53
CA GLY A 73 6.77 -30.92 4.54
C GLY A 73 5.77 -29.78 4.86
N LYS A 74 6.25 -28.69 5.48
CA LYS A 74 5.40 -27.56 5.91
C LYS A 74 5.19 -26.57 4.77
N ARG A 75 3.94 -26.36 4.37
CA ARG A 75 3.54 -25.35 3.39
C ARG A 75 3.11 -24.06 4.09
N VAL A 76 3.69 -22.95 3.67
CA VAL A 76 3.32 -21.61 4.13
C VAL A 76 2.45 -20.96 3.06
N THR A 77 1.28 -20.46 3.45
CA THR A 77 0.33 -19.79 2.53
C THR A 77 -0.09 -18.46 3.11
N VAL A 78 -0.06 -17.41 2.28
CA VAL A 78 -0.59 -16.10 2.65
C VAL A 78 -2.12 -16.17 2.59
N THR A 79 -2.79 -15.76 3.67
CA THR A 79 -4.26 -15.75 3.70
C THR A 79 -4.79 -14.57 2.91
N VAL A 80 -6.09 -14.59 2.57
CA VAL A 80 -6.77 -13.43 1.95
C VAL A 80 -6.57 -12.16 2.79
N ARG A 81 -6.58 -12.30 4.13
CA ARG A 81 -6.34 -11.19 5.07
C ARG A 81 -4.90 -10.69 4.97
N GLY A 82 -3.93 -11.59 4.87
CA GLY A 82 -2.52 -11.24 4.66
C GLY A 82 -2.30 -10.51 3.34
N PHE A 83 -2.89 -11.00 2.26
CA PHE A 83 -2.83 -10.37 0.95
C PHE A 83 -3.39 -8.93 0.99
N LYS A 84 -4.57 -8.72 1.59
CA LYS A 84 -5.15 -7.39 1.79
C LYS A 84 -4.23 -6.48 2.61
N CYS A 85 -3.64 -7.00 3.69
CA CYS A 85 -2.75 -6.23 4.56
C CYS A 85 -1.49 -5.74 3.83
N ALA A 86 -0.81 -6.65 3.11
CA ALA A 86 0.37 -6.28 2.32
C ALA A 86 0.02 -5.32 1.19
N SER A 87 -1.09 -5.55 0.49
CA SER A 87 -1.54 -4.65 -0.59
C SER A 87 -1.77 -3.22 -0.08
N MET A 88 -2.46 -3.07 1.06
CA MET A 88 -2.63 -1.76 1.70
C MET A 88 -1.30 -1.11 2.11
N TYR A 89 -0.36 -1.90 2.65
CA TYR A 89 0.95 -1.39 3.05
C TYR A 89 1.78 -0.93 1.85
N ARG A 90 1.79 -1.70 0.76
CA ARG A 90 2.46 -1.35 -0.50
C ARG A 90 1.97 -0.02 -1.04
N ILE A 91 0.65 0.15 -1.18
CA ILE A 91 0.05 1.39 -1.67
C ILE A 91 0.37 2.54 -0.74
N ARG A 92 0.25 2.36 0.58
CA ARG A 92 0.59 3.41 1.55
C ARG A 92 2.05 3.87 1.38
N LYS A 93 2.99 2.92 1.22
CA LYS A 93 4.41 3.22 0.99
C LYS A 93 4.64 3.95 -0.33
N ALA A 94 3.98 3.52 -1.41
CA ALA A 94 4.05 4.18 -2.71
C ALA A 94 3.53 5.63 -2.65
N LEU A 95 2.46 5.88 -1.88
CA LEU A 95 1.90 7.22 -1.69
C LEU A 95 2.76 8.11 -0.81
N ALA A 96 3.48 7.54 0.17
CA ALA A 96 4.35 8.25 1.09
C ALA A 96 5.75 8.56 0.53
N ALA A 97 6.15 7.91 -0.58
CA ALA A 97 7.42 8.19 -1.22
C ALA A 97 7.48 9.68 -1.64
N PRO A 98 8.58 10.40 -1.33
CA PRO A 98 8.81 11.72 -1.88
C PRO A 98 8.83 11.58 -3.40
N MET A 99 7.82 12.15 -4.06
CA MET A 99 7.92 12.31 -5.51
C MET A 99 8.96 13.40 -5.71
N TYR A 100 9.92 13.18 -6.60
CA TYR A 100 11.15 13.98 -6.81
C TYR A 100 10.94 15.49 -7.08
N TYR A 101 9.69 15.95 -7.08
CA TYR A 101 9.30 17.35 -7.24
C TYR A 101 9.28 18.05 -5.88
N SER A 102 10.05 19.12 -5.76
CA SER A 102 9.85 20.09 -4.69
C SER A 102 8.36 20.45 -4.64
N LEU A 103 7.73 20.34 -3.47
CA LEU A 103 6.32 20.68 -3.25
C LEU A 103 6.14 22.21 -3.29
N LYS A 104 6.53 22.84 -4.40
CA LYS A 104 6.22 24.24 -4.67
C LYS A 104 4.80 24.27 -5.21
N TRP A 105 3.97 25.08 -4.56
CA TRP A 105 2.62 25.28 -5.05
C TRP A 105 2.64 26.04 -6.38
N ASP A 106 1.92 25.51 -7.37
CA ASP A 106 1.81 26.06 -8.72
C ASP A 106 0.62 27.03 -8.87
N LYS A 107 0.08 27.48 -7.73
CA LYS A 107 -1.10 28.36 -7.62
C LYS A 107 -2.41 27.74 -8.11
N LYS A 108 -2.48 26.43 -8.29
CA LYS A 108 -3.70 25.71 -8.69
C LYS A 108 -4.13 24.75 -7.58
N TRP A 109 -5.44 24.54 -7.42
CA TRP A 109 -6.00 23.57 -6.49
C TRP A 109 -6.35 22.26 -7.20
N ARG A 110 -6.13 21.13 -6.54
CA ARG A 110 -6.53 19.79 -6.98
C ARG A 110 -7.74 19.37 -6.18
N LEU A 111 -8.89 19.35 -6.84
CA LEU A 111 -10.11 18.80 -6.29
C LEU A 111 -10.21 17.32 -6.64
N ILE A 112 -10.27 16.48 -5.62
CA ILE A 112 -10.47 15.04 -5.74
C ILE A 112 -11.93 14.76 -5.42
N LEU A 113 -12.72 14.49 -6.46
CA LEU A 113 -14.13 14.17 -6.36
C LEU A 113 -14.27 12.66 -6.45
N PHE A 114 -15.04 12.05 -5.56
CA PHE A 114 -15.36 10.64 -5.67
C PHE A 114 -16.80 10.31 -5.31
N ASP A 115 -17.39 9.41 -6.07
CA ASP A 115 -18.73 8.88 -5.83
C ASP A 115 -18.68 7.37 -5.74
N ILE A 116 -18.29 6.88 -4.57
CA ILE A 116 -18.29 5.45 -4.27
C ILE A 116 -19.64 5.10 -3.63
N PRO A 117 -20.37 4.10 -4.15
CA PRO A 117 -21.69 3.71 -3.65
C PRO A 117 -21.74 3.53 -2.13
N THR A 118 -22.87 3.89 -1.52
CA THR A 118 -23.04 3.87 -0.07
C THR A 118 -23.06 2.46 0.53
N GLU A 119 -23.36 1.48 -0.30
CA GLU A 119 -23.36 0.05 -0.03
C GLU A 119 -21.91 -0.42 0.24
N ASP A 120 -20.94 0.20 -0.45
CA ASP A 120 -19.51 -0.08 -0.36
C ASP A 120 -18.78 0.75 0.72
N ARG A 121 -19.37 0.80 1.93
CA ARG A 121 -18.83 1.61 3.06
C ARG A 121 -17.35 1.35 3.36
N ALA A 122 -16.93 0.09 3.29
CA ALA A 122 -15.55 -0.30 3.54
C ALA A 122 -14.59 0.28 2.49
N LYS A 123 -14.94 0.18 1.20
CA LYS A 123 -14.18 0.74 0.07
C LYS A 123 -14.05 2.25 0.22
N ARG A 124 -15.18 2.92 0.54
CA ARG A 124 -15.25 4.37 0.73
C ARG A 124 -14.39 4.87 1.90
N ASN A 125 -14.44 4.18 3.03
CA ASN A 125 -13.63 4.54 4.20
C ASN A 125 -12.14 4.29 3.96
N ALA A 126 -11.79 3.20 3.27
CA ALA A 126 -10.41 2.94 2.87
C ALA A 126 -9.90 4.00 1.89
N PHE A 127 -10.69 4.39 0.89
CA PHE A 127 -10.31 5.45 -0.06
C PHE A 127 -10.03 6.78 0.66
N ARG A 128 -10.93 7.19 1.57
CA ARG A 128 -10.75 8.38 2.41
C ARG A 128 -9.47 8.34 3.24
N PHE A 129 -9.15 7.19 3.80
CA PHE A 129 -7.91 7.00 4.55
C PHE A 129 -6.68 7.30 3.68
N PHE A 130 -6.67 6.86 2.42
CA PHE A 130 -5.54 7.10 1.51
C PHE A 130 -5.44 8.53 1.02
N ILE A 131 -6.53 9.18 0.60
CA ILE A 131 -6.48 10.59 0.19
C ILE A 131 -6.07 11.50 1.35
N LYS A 132 -6.52 11.20 2.58
CA LYS A 132 -6.04 11.87 3.80
C LYS A 132 -4.55 11.60 4.04
N HIS A 133 -4.07 10.40 3.71
CA HIS A 133 -2.66 10.05 3.85
C HIS A 133 -1.75 10.80 2.86
N ILE A 134 -2.27 11.16 1.67
CA ILE A 134 -1.58 12.05 0.72
C ILE A 134 -1.53 13.50 1.24
N GLY A 135 -2.34 13.84 2.25
CA GLY A 135 -2.43 15.17 2.82
C GLY A 135 -3.60 16.00 2.26
N ALA A 136 -4.47 15.42 1.44
CA ALA A 136 -5.69 16.09 1.03
C ALA A 136 -6.62 16.30 2.22
N ILE A 137 -7.39 17.38 2.21
CA ILE A 137 -8.38 17.68 3.24
C ILE A 137 -9.78 17.72 2.67
N MET A 138 -10.79 17.40 3.49
CA MET A 138 -12.17 17.35 3.04
C MET A 138 -12.71 18.79 2.92
N LEU A 139 -13.12 19.17 1.71
CA LEU A 139 -13.78 20.45 1.44
C LEU A 139 -15.30 20.32 1.63
N GLN A 140 -15.88 19.24 1.10
CA GLN A 140 -17.29 18.86 1.26
C GLN A 140 -17.42 17.33 1.26
N LYS A 141 -18.64 16.81 1.47
CA LYS A 141 -18.89 15.37 1.34
C LYS A 141 -18.45 14.92 -0.05
N SER A 142 -17.53 13.95 -0.10
CA SER A 142 -16.98 13.39 -1.34
C SER A 142 -16.13 14.34 -2.20
N VAL A 143 -15.81 15.54 -1.71
CA VAL A 143 -14.93 16.51 -2.37
C VAL A 143 -13.76 16.85 -1.46
N TRP A 144 -12.55 16.61 -1.94
CA TRP A 144 -11.31 16.84 -1.21
C TRP A 144 -10.41 17.78 -1.97
N VAL A 145 -9.58 18.54 -1.26
CA VAL A 145 -8.70 19.55 -1.84
C VAL A 145 -7.25 19.33 -1.43
N TYR A 146 -6.35 19.56 -2.38
CA TYR A 146 -4.91 19.48 -2.20
C TYR A 146 -4.21 20.52 -3.11
N PRO A 147 -3.15 21.21 -2.67
CA PRO A 147 -2.51 22.24 -3.48
C PRO A 147 -1.50 21.69 -4.50
N PHE A 148 -0.82 20.58 -4.18
CA PHE A 148 0.28 20.07 -5.00
C PHE A 148 -0.20 19.07 -6.05
N ASP A 149 0.59 18.86 -7.10
CA ASP A 149 0.26 17.83 -8.09
C ASP A 149 0.24 16.44 -7.42
N CYS A 150 -0.87 15.74 -7.61
CA CYS A 150 -1.13 14.41 -7.09
C CYS A 150 -1.69 13.46 -8.17
N SER A 151 -1.65 13.85 -9.44
CA SER A 151 -2.19 13.10 -10.59
C SER A 151 -1.80 11.62 -10.56
N GLU A 152 -0.51 11.32 -10.47
CA GLU A 152 0.03 9.94 -10.37
C GLU A 152 -0.53 9.16 -9.18
N ARG A 153 -0.64 9.81 -8.00
CA ARG A 153 -1.21 9.17 -6.80
C ARG A 153 -2.69 8.87 -6.97
N ILE A 154 -3.43 9.75 -7.64
CA ILE A 154 -4.85 9.55 -7.93
C ILE A 154 -5.06 8.46 -8.98
N ILE A 155 -4.21 8.38 -10.02
CA ILE A 155 -4.21 7.27 -10.98
C ILE A 155 -3.99 5.93 -10.26
N LEU A 156 -2.96 5.86 -9.40
CA LEU A 156 -2.67 4.66 -8.62
C LEU A 156 -3.86 4.25 -7.73
N LEU A 157 -4.49 5.22 -7.05
CA LEU A 157 -5.66 4.96 -6.22
C LEU A 157 -6.86 4.50 -7.04
N ARG A 158 -7.09 5.08 -8.21
CA ARG A 158 -8.15 4.66 -9.13
C ARG A 158 -8.00 3.19 -9.51
N GLN A 159 -6.79 2.79 -9.90
CA GLN A 159 -6.48 1.40 -10.26
C GLN A 159 -6.61 0.47 -9.05
N PHE A 160 -6.04 0.84 -7.90
CA PHE A 160 -6.05 0.01 -6.70
C PHE A 160 -7.48 -0.26 -6.19
N PHE A 161 -8.34 0.76 -6.21
CA PHE A 161 -9.73 0.64 -5.82
C PHE A 161 -10.65 0.18 -6.95
N GLN A 162 -10.14 -0.03 -8.17
CA GLN A 162 -10.95 -0.38 -9.35
C GLN A 162 -12.12 0.60 -9.51
N LEU A 163 -11.80 1.90 -9.52
CA LEU A 163 -12.78 2.97 -9.69
C LEU A 163 -12.82 3.37 -11.16
N THR A 164 -14.01 3.68 -11.65
CA THR A 164 -14.22 4.27 -12.98
C THR A 164 -13.94 5.77 -12.99
N GLU A 165 -13.83 6.37 -14.18
CA GLU A 165 -13.74 7.83 -14.37
C GLU A 165 -14.97 8.60 -13.82
N LYS A 166 -16.09 7.90 -13.65
CA LYS A 166 -17.31 8.46 -13.07
C LYS A 166 -17.23 8.48 -11.54
N GLU A 167 -16.63 7.46 -10.94
CA GLU A 167 -16.50 7.31 -9.49
C GLU A 167 -15.32 8.10 -8.90
N LEU A 168 -14.31 8.45 -9.69
CA LEU A 168 -13.16 9.23 -9.24
C LEU A 168 -12.68 10.21 -10.31
N ARG A 169 -12.70 11.50 -9.99
CA ARG A 169 -12.23 12.57 -10.86
C ARG A 169 -11.25 13.47 -10.13
N LEU A 170 -10.16 13.79 -10.80
CA LEU A 170 -9.25 14.86 -10.41
C LEU A 170 -9.57 16.09 -11.26
N VAL A 171 -9.88 17.20 -10.62
CA VAL A 171 -10.11 18.49 -11.27
C VAL A 171 -9.02 19.44 -10.82
N VAL A 172 -8.38 20.10 -11.78
CA VAL A 172 -7.41 21.16 -11.50
C VAL A 172 -8.13 22.48 -11.73
N VAL A 173 -8.12 23.35 -10.72
CA VAL A 173 -8.76 24.67 -10.79
C VAL A 173 -7.73 25.76 -10.49
N ASP A 174 -7.83 26.88 -11.20
CA ASP A 174 -6.95 28.04 -11.01
C ASP A 174 -7.27 28.85 -9.75
N SER A 175 -8.54 28.84 -9.35
CA SER A 175 -9.01 29.53 -8.17
C SER A 175 -10.08 28.71 -7.46
N LEU A 176 -10.16 28.91 -6.14
CA LEU A 176 -11.22 28.40 -5.29
C LEU A 176 -11.67 29.57 -4.41
N ASP A 177 -12.99 29.77 -4.31
CA ASP A 177 -13.53 30.83 -3.47
C ASP A 177 -13.23 30.56 -1.98
N ASN A 178 -13.03 31.65 -1.21
CA ASN A 178 -12.77 31.60 0.23
C ASN A 178 -11.63 30.62 0.64
N ASP A 179 -10.54 30.57 -0.13
CA ASP A 179 -9.44 29.62 0.06
C ASP A 179 -8.38 30.04 1.12
N GLN A 180 -8.56 31.18 1.82
CA GLN A 180 -7.52 31.70 2.72
C GLN A 180 -7.16 30.70 3.84
N TRP A 181 -8.15 29.98 4.36
CA TRP A 181 -7.94 28.97 5.40
C TRP A 181 -7.19 27.74 4.86
N LEU A 182 -7.39 27.39 3.58
CA LEU A 182 -6.65 26.32 2.91
C LEU A 182 -5.19 26.73 2.71
N ARG A 183 -4.96 27.95 2.23
CA ARG A 183 -3.61 28.52 2.07
C ARG A 183 -2.84 28.50 3.38
N LYS A 184 -3.48 28.93 4.48
CA LYS A 184 -2.92 28.85 5.83
C LYS A 184 -2.64 27.42 6.27
N HIS A 185 -3.55 26.48 5.99
CA HIS A 185 -3.39 25.07 6.36
C HIS A 185 -2.18 24.43 5.65
N PHE A 186 -2.05 24.67 4.34
CA PHE A 186 -1.02 24.07 3.52
C PHE A 186 0.30 24.86 3.46
N LYS A 187 0.33 26.07 4.01
CA LYS A 187 1.47 27.00 3.96
C LYS A 187 1.88 27.34 2.51
N CYS A 188 0.89 27.65 1.67
CA CYS A 188 1.05 27.98 0.26
C CYS A 188 0.48 29.36 -0.11
#